data_AF-T0NFH2-F1
#
_entry.id   AF-T0NFH2-F1
#
_cell.length_a   1.000
_cell.length_b   1.000
_cell.length_c   1.000
_cell.angle_alpha   90.00
_cell.angle_beta   90.00
_cell.angle_gamma   90.00
#
_symmetry.space_group_name_H-M   'P 1'
#
loop_
_entity.id
_entity.type
_entity.pdbx_description
1 polymer ?
#
loop_
_entity_poly.entity_id
_entity_poly.type
_entity_poly.pdbx_seq_one_letter_code
_entity_poly.pdbx_strand_id
1 'polypeptide(L)'
;MDRYEFLKILSDGLISFPEKERKEILYDYEEHFRVGTSRGKSDSEIIMELGDPYMIVAQYKYNYSNNYTESKNTDSFNNSYYNSNSNYSPDNNYYNDRKSPLPQPLKIVILVAIIITCLPVIGSIVSFIIGMYGASIGLVIGGIGMMLGGITGSIASSFIYIPASIPLSALILVGIGTICLGVLLFIASLWVTRFIYNLILKLIKWLKTDILI
;
A
#
# COMPACT_ATOMS: atom_id res chain seq x y z
N MET A 1 -19.56 18.03 25.28
CA MET A 1 -19.72 16.74 24.61
C MET A 1 -18.39 16.06 24.55
N ASP A 2 -18.33 14.78 24.91
CA ASP A 2 -17.13 13.97 24.80
C ASP A 2 -17.21 13.03 23.58
N ARG A 3 -16.14 12.30 23.29
CA ARG A 3 -16.09 11.34 22.17
C ARG A 3 -17.19 10.29 22.24
N TYR A 4 -17.50 9.79 23.44
CA TYR A 4 -18.50 8.74 23.61
C TYR A 4 -19.89 9.26 23.24
N GLU A 5 -20.21 10.46 23.69
CA GLU A 5 -21.47 11.15 23.38
C GLU A 5 -21.59 11.45 21.87
N PHE A 6 -20.51 11.92 21.23
CA PHE A 6 -20.48 12.14 19.77
C PHE A 6 -20.76 10.87 18.97
N LEU A 7 -20.04 9.78 19.27
CA LEU A 7 -20.19 8.50 18.56
C LEU A 7 -21.56 7.87 18.83
N LYS A 8 -22.11 8.05 20.03
CA LYS A 8 -23.47 7.61 20.37
C LYS A 8 -24.53 8.33 19.52
N ILE A 9 -24.42 9.65 19.36
CA ILE A 9 -25.34 10.43 18.51
C ILE A 9 -25.27 9.96 17.05
N LEU A 10 -24.06 9.70 16.52
CA LEU A 10 -23.90 9.14 15.17
C LEU A 10 -24.53 7.75 15.06
N SER A 11 -24.25 6.86 16.02
CA SER A 11 -24.79 5.50 16.04
C SER A 11 -26.32 5.47 16.05
N ASP A 12 -26.92 6.24 16.96
CA ASP A 12 -28.37 6.32 17.14
C ASP A 12 -29.02 7.00 15.93
N GLY A 13 -28.38 8.05 15.41
CA GLY A 13 -28.81 8.76 14.22
C GLY A 13 -28.83 7.90 12.96
N LEU A 14 -27.86 7.01 12.80
CA LEU A 14 -27.67 6.14 11.62
C LEU A 14 -28.29 4.75 11.78
N ILE A 15 -29.22 4.56 12.72
CA ILE A 15 -29.86 3.25 12.94
C ILE A 15 -30.60 2.69 11.71
N SER A 16 -31.06 3.57 10.82
CA SER A 16 -31.75 3.20 9.57
C SER A 16 -30.83 2.63 8.49
N PHE A 17 -29.50 2.70 8.68
CA PHE A 17 -28.51 2.18 7.74
C PHE A 17 -28.23 0.70 8.01
N PRO A 18 -27.82 -0.08 6.99
CA PRO A 18 -27.31 -1.42 7.18
C PRO A 18 -26.21 -1.44 8.25
N GLU A 19 -26.22 -2.46 9.12
CA GLU A 19 -25.27 -2.56 10.24
C GLU A 19 -23.82 -2.42 9.78
N LYS A 20 -23.49 -2.99 8.62
CA LYS A 20 -22.16 -2.91 8.01
C LYS A 20 -21.76 -1.47 7.71
N GLU A 21 -22.59 -0.73 6.99
CA GLU A 21 -22.33 0.68 6.63
C GLU A 21 -22.27 1.57 7.87
N ARG A 22 -23.17 1.37 8.82
CA ARG A 22 -23.15 2.09 10.09
C ARG A 22 -21.83 1.87 10.83
N LYS A 23 -21.33 0.62 10.90
CA LYS A 23 -20.06 0.30 11.55
C LYS A 23 -18.86 0.92 10.82
N GLU A 24 -18.87 0.92 9.49
CA GLU A 24 -17.82 1.57 8.69
C GLU A 24 -17.76 3.08 8.97
N ILE A 25 -18.92 3.76 8.95
CA ILE A 25 -18.99 5.20 9.27
C ILE A 25 -18.49 5.46 10.69
N LEU A 26 -18.95 4.70 11.69
CA LEU A 26 -18.51 4.86 13.08
C LEU A 26 -17.00 4.66 13.24
N TYR A 27 -16.43 3.68 12.54
CA TYR A 27 -14.99 3.38 12.59
C TYR A 27 -14.15 4.54 12.07
N ASP A 28 -14.59 5.20 11.00
CA ASP A 28 -13.87 6.36 10.44
C ASP A 28 -13.81 7.51 11.47
N TYR A 29 -14.93 7.81 12.14
CA TYR A 29 -14.95 8.83 13.18
C TYR A 29 -14.14 8.42 14.43
N GLU A 30 -14.19 7.15 14.84
CA GLU A 30 -13.38 6.63 15.95
C GLU A 30 -11.87 6.77 15.67
N GLU A 31 -11.44 6.44 14.45
CA GLU A 31 -10.06 6.62 14.02
C GLU A 31 -9.65 8.10 14.00
N HIS A 32 -10.54 9.00 13.59
CA HIS A 32 -10.33 10.45 13.68
C HIS A 32 -10.05 10.92 15.11
N PHE A 33 -10.85 10.45 16.08
CA PHE A 33 -10.59 10.71 17.49
C PHE A 33 -9.25 10.12 17.94
N ARG A 34 -8.97 8.86 17.59
CA ARG A 34 -7.72 8.19 17.98
C ARG A 34 -6.48 8.94 17.48
N VAL A 35 -6.51 9.40 16.23
CA VAL A 35 -5.44 10.19 15.63
C VAL A 35 -5.34 11.57 16.30
N GLY A 36 -6.46 12.23 16.57
CA GLY A 36 -6.50 13.51 17.27
C GLY A 36 -5.90 13.44 18.68
N THR A 37 -6.28 12.44 19.47
CA THR A 37 -5.73 12.22 20.81
C THR A 37 -4.24 11.90 20.75
N SER A 38 -3.78 11.13 19.76
CA SER A 38 -2.34 10.84 19.58
C SER A 38 -1.50 12.08 19.26
N ARG A 39 -2.13 13.15 18.76
CA ARG A 39 -1.52 14.45 18.48
C ARG A 39 -1.65 15.42 19.66
N GLY A 40 -2.18 14.96 20.80
CA GLY A 40 -2.35 15.76 22.01
C GLY A 40 -3.57 16.68 22.01
N LYS A 41 -4.51 16.52 21.07
CA LYS A 41 -5.78 17.28 21.07
C LYS A 41 -6.77 16.68 22.06
N SER A 42 -7.57 17.53 22.67
CA SER A 42 -8.71 17.12 23.49
C SER A 42 -9.91 16.69 22.64
N ASP A 43 -10.78 15.85 23.20
CA ASP A 43 -12.02 15.40 22.52
C ASP A 43 -12.87 16.59 22.05
N SER A 44 -12.93 17.68 22.82
CA SER A 44 -13.69 18.89 22.46
C SER A 44 -13.11 19.62 21.24
N GLU A 45 -11.78 19.68 21.11
CA GLU A 45 -11.13 20.29 19.94
C GLU A 45 -11.35 19.44 18.69
N ILE A 46 -11.30 18.11 18.84
CA ILE A 46 -11.58 17.18 17.75
C ILE A 46 -13.04 17.30 17.31
N ILE A 47 -13.99 17.39 18.25
CA ILE A 47 -15.41 17.62 17.93
C ILE A 47 -15.61 18.95 17.21
N MET A 48 -14.91 20.02 17.61
CA MET A 48 -14.97 21.31 16.93
C MET A 48 -14.47 21.23 15.48
N GLU A 49 -13.47 20.39 15.23
CA GLU A 49 -12.95 20.11 13.88
C GLU A 49 -13.90 19.25 13.04
N LEU A 50 -14.58 18.28 13.66
CA LEU A 50 -15.53 17.39 13.00
C LEU A 50 -16.87 18.10 12.71
N GLY A 51 -17.26 19.07 13.54
CA GLY A 51 -18.53 19.78 13.45
C GLY A 51 -19.65 19.14 14.27
N ASP A 52 -20.88 19.56 14.00
CA ASP A 52 -22.06 19.12 14.73
C ASP A 52 -22.47 17.68 14.32
N PRO A 53 -22.48 16.69 15.24
CA PRO A 53 -22.87 15.32 14.93
C PRO A 53 -24.29 15.20 14.38
N TYR A 54 -25.23 16.08 14.76
CA TYR A 54 -26.59 16.04 14.22
C TYR A 54 -26.63 16.41 12.74
N MET A 55 -25.81 17.38 12.34
CA MET A 55 -25.66 17.79 10.93
C MET A 55 -25.02 16.69 10.09
N ILE A 56 -24.02 15.99 10.66
CA ILE A 56 -23.39 14.83 10.02
C ILE A 56 -24.43 13.74 9.75
N VAL A 57 -25.24 13.37 10.76
CA VAL A 57 -26.32 12.38 10.59
C VAL A 57 -27.30 12.80 9.50
N ALA A 58 -27.71 14.08 9.49
CA ALA A 58 -28.64 14.61 8.50
C ALA A 58 -28.07 14.51 7.07
N GLN A 59 -26.78 14.82 6.90
CA GLN A 59 -26.10 14.71 5.61
C GLN A 59 -26.04 13.26 5.10
N TYR A 60 -25.69 12.30 5.97
CA TYR A 60 -25.70 10.89 5.60
C TYR A 60 -27.10 10.42 5.20
N LYS A 61 -28.14 10.78 5.97
CA LYS A 61 -29.54 10.43 5.66
C LYS A 61 -30.00 11.00 4.33
N TYR A 62 -29.67 12.26 4.06
CA TYR A 62 -30.01 12.93 2.81
C TYR A 62 -29.37 12.21 1.61
N ASN A 63 -28.07 11.92 1.71
CA ASN A 63 -27.34 11.19 0.66
C ASN A 63 -27.90 9.77 0.48
N TYR A 64 -28.19 9.05 1.55
CA TYR A 64 -28.72 7.69 1.48
C TYR A 64 -30.11 7.65 0.83
N SER A 65 -30.99 8.59 1.19
CA SER A 65 -32.33 8.71 0.60
C SER A 65 -32.25 9.00 -0.90
N ASN A 66 -31.40 9.94 -1.31
CA ASN A 66 -31.27 10.35 -2.72
C ASN A 66 -30.68 9.23 -3.60
N ASN A 67 -29.65 8.53 -3.13
CA ASN A 67 -29.09 7.39 -3.86
C ASN A 67 -30.11 6.25 -4.02
N TYR A 68 -31.04 6.10 -3.07
CA TYR A 68 -32.14 5.12 -3.17
C TYR A 68 -33.28 5.58 -4.09
N THR A 69 -33.48 6.89 -4.27
CA THR A 69 -34.53 7.46 -5.14
C THR A 69 -34.10 7.62 -6.60
N GLU A 70 -32.81 7.84 -6.88
CA GLU A 70 -32.28 7.84 -8.25
C GLU A 70 -32.30 6.44 -8.88
N SER A 71 -32.19 5.37 -8.08
CA SER A 71 -32.28 3.99 -8.59
C SER A 71 -33.69 3.55 -9.01
N LYS A 72 -34.75 4.33 -8.74
CA LYS A 72 -36.15 3.94 -9.02
C LYS A 72 -36.94 4.88 -9.93
N ASN A 73 -36.36 5.97 -10.43
CA ASN A 73 -37.09 6.96 -11.23
C ASN A 73 -36.42 7.22 -12.60
N THR A 74 -36.17 6.17 -13.38
CA THR A 74 -35.86 6.31 -14.82
C THR A 74 -37.10 6.13 -15.71
N ASP A 75 -38.27 5.86 -15.13
CA ASP A 75 -39.52 5.82 -15.88
C ASP A 75 -40.58 6.71 -15.21
N SER A 76 -40.96 7.76 -15.94
CA SER A 76 -42.20 8.55 -15.79
C SER A 76 -42.11 9.93 -15.11
N PHE A 77 -42.12 10.93 -15.99
CA PHE A 77 -42.94 12.16 -15.94
C PHE A 77 -42.77 13.20 -14.82
N ASN A 78 -42.16 14.33 -15.22
CA ASN A 78 -42.61 15.71 -15.08
C ASN A 78 -43.42 16.18 -13.84
N ASN A 79 -42.82 17.22 -13.25
CA ASN A 79 -43.39 18.49 -12.81
C ASN A 79 -43.95 18.66 -11.39
N SER A 80 -43.51 19.81 -10.86
CA SER A 80 -44.23 20.76 -10.02
C SER A 80 -44.05 20.69 -8.51
N TYR A 81 -43.81 21.92 -8.02
CA TYR A 81 -44.14 22.44 -6.70
C TYR A 81 -43.20 22.05 -5.54
N TYR A 82 -42.37 23.00 -5.11
CA TYR A 82 -42.75 23.82 -3.96
C TYR A 82 -41.97 25.14 -3.93
N ASN A 83 -42.74 26.22 -3.89
CA ASN A 83 -42.35 27.56 -3.53
C ASN A 83 -41.93 27.57 -2.04
N SER A 84 -40.80 28.17 -1.71
CA SER A 84 -40.47 28.52 -0.33
C SER A 84 -39.69 29.83 -0.31
N ASN A 85 -40.44 30.92 -0.15
CA ASN A 85 -39.94 32.18 0.37
C ASN A 85 -39.39 31.96 1.78
N SER A 86 -38.08 32.06 1.95
CA SER A 86 -37.48 32.49 3.21
C SER A 86 -36.25 33.34 2.90
N ASN A 87 -36.37 34.63 3.20
CA ASN A 87 -35.25 35.55 3.26
C ASN A 87 -34.38 35.15 4.45
N TYR A 88 -33.34 34.37 4.19
CA TYR A 88 -32.20 34.24 5.07
C TYR A 88 -30.96 34.32 4.20
N SER A 89 -30.25 35.44 4.27
CA SER A 89 -28.93 35.61 3.68
C SER A 89 -27.88 35.28 4.75
N PRO A 90 -27.19 34.13 4.67
CA PRO A 90 -25.85 34.02 5.20
C PRO A 90 -24.88 34.40 4.08
N ASP A 91 -24.18 35.51 4.29
CA ASP A 91 -22.97 35.89 3.57
C ASP A 91 -21.92 34.77 3.78
N ASN A 92 -21.92 33.80 2.86
CA ASN A 92 -21.00 32.67 2.85
C ASN A 92 -19.76 33.02 2.01
N ASN A 93 -18.98 33.99 2.46
CA ASN A 93 -17.59 34.13 2.02
C ASN A 93 -16.64 33.40 2.99
N TYR A 94 -16.93 32.12 3.26
CA TYR A 94 -16.10 31.28 4.13
C TYR A 94 -15.94 29.87 3.60
N TYR A 95 -15.38 29.74 2.40
CA TYR A 95 -14.63 28.55 2.02
C TYR A 95 -13.41 29.02 1.23
N ASN A 96 -12.37 29.43 1.97
CA ASN A 96 -11.02 29.38 1.44
C ASN A 96 -10.69 27.90 1.25
N ASP A 97 -11.07 27.41 0.07
CA ASP A 97 -10.57 26.20 -0.57
C ASP A 97 -9.06 26.10 -0.33
N ARG A 98 -8.65 25.29 0.66
CA ARG A 98 -7.38 24.55 0.53
C ARG A 98 -7.66 23.28 -0.25
N LYS A 99 -8.14 23.45 -1.49
CA LYS A 99 -7.99 22.44 -2.51
C LYS A 99 -6.50 22.15 -2.60
N SER A 100 -6.10 20.89 -2.42
CA SER A 100 -4.82 20.40 -2.94
C SER A 100 -4.68 20.92 -4.39
N PRO A 101 -3.50 21.41 -4.83
CA PRO A 101 -3.35 22.22 -6.06
C PRO A 101 -3.65 21.47 -7.37
N LEU A 102 -4.17 20.24 -7.28
CA LEU A 102 -4.44 19.35 -8.38
C LEU A 102 -5.94 18.99 -8.40
N PRO A 103 -6.60 19.09 -9.57
CA PRO A 103 -8.00 18.74 -9.70
C PRO A 103 -8.23 17.25 -9.38
N GLN A 104 -9.37 16.93 -8.75
CA GLN A 104 -9.76 15.58 -8.29
C GLN A 104 -9.53 14.43 -9.29
N PRO A 105 -9.82 14.56 -10.61
CA PRO A 105 -9.51 13.50 -11.58
C PRO A 105 -8.00 13.27 -11.77
N LEU A 106 -7.18 14.30 -11.59
CA LEU A 106 -5.72 14.24 -11.73
C LEU A 106 -5.09 13.51 -10.54
N LYS A 107 -5.67 13.63 -9.34
CA LYS A 107 -5.30 12.83 -8.15
C LYS A 107 -5.54 11.33 -8.39
N ILE A 108 -6.67 10.98 -9.00
CA ILE A 108 -7.00 9.60 -9.37
C ILE A 108 -6.07 9.08 -10.47
N VAL A 109 -5.79 9.89 -11.50
CA VAL A 109 -4.86 9.51 -12.59
C VAL A 109 -3.44 9.31 -12.06
N ILE A 110 -2.95 10.16 -11.15
CA ILE A 110 -1.64 10.01 -10.51
C ILE A 110 -1.61 8.74 -9.64
N LEU A 111 -2.67 8.46 -8.89
CA LEU A 111 -2.75 7.26 -8.04
C LEU A 111 -2.79 5.98 -8.88
N VAL A 112 -3.57 5.97 -9.97
CA VAL A 112 -3.63 4.85 -10.91
C VAL A 112 -2.31 4.69 -11.66
N ALA A 113 -1.68 5.79 -12.10
CA ALA A 113 -0.36 5.77 -12.71
C ALA A 113 0.68 5.18 -11.75
N ILE A 114 0.71 5.62 -10.48
CA ILE A 114 1.59 5.08 -9.44
C ILE A 114 1.32 3.59 -9.22
N ILE A 115 0.07 3.14 -9.19
CA ILE A 115 -0.24 1.71 -9.04
C ILE A 115 0.30 0.91 -10.22
N ILE A 116 0.13 1.41 -11.45
CA ILE A 116 0.62 0.77 -12.67
C ILE A 116 2.14 0.71 -12.72
N THR A 117 2.87 1.74 -12.27
CA THR A 117 4.35 1.69 -12.20
C THR A 117 4.86 0.94 -10.99
N CYS A 118 4.19 1.00 -9.84
CA CYS A 118 4.71 0.44 -8.59
C CYS A 118 4.53 -1.08 -8.50
N LEU A 119 3.44 -1.65 -9.03
CA LEU A 119 3.23 -3.10 -9.10
C LEU A 119 4.38 -3.86 -9.79
N PRO A 120 4.78 -3.51 -11.03
CA PRO A 120 5.88 -4.19 -11.71
C PRO A 120 7.22 -3.93 -11.03
N VAL A 121 7.42 -2.77 -10.41
CA VAL A 121 8.63 -2.48 -9.62
C VAL A 121 8.72 -3.40 -8.41
N ILE A 122 7.64 -3.62 -7.67
CA ILE A 122 7.62 -4.55 -6.53
C ILE A 122 7.87 -5.99 -7.01
N GLY A 123 7.25 -6.40 -8.12
CA GLY A 123 7.51 -7.69 -8.75
C GLY A 123 8.98 -7.88 -9.12
N SER A 124 9.59 -6.87 -9.74
CA SER A 124 11.01 -6.89 -10.11
C SER A 124 11.95 -7.00 -8.92
N ILE A 125 11.63 -6.36 -7.80
CA ILE A 125 12.41 -6.43 -6.55
C ILE A 125 12.36 -7.84 -5.97
N VAL A 126 11.18 -8.46 -5.93
CA VAL A 126 11.02 -9.84 -5.44
C VAL A 126 11.77 -10.82 -6.34
N SER A 127 11.62 -10.70 -7.67
CA SER A 127 12.34 -11.54 -8.64
C SER A 127 13.85 -11.36 -8.55
N PHE A 128 14.33 -10.13 -8.33
CA PHE A 128 15.75 -9.84 -8.17
C PHE A 128 16.34 -10.53 -6.93
N ILE A 129 15.61 -10.49 -5.81
CA ILE A 129 16.02 -11.16 -4.57
C ILE A 129 16.09 -12.69 -4.79
N ILE A 130 15.05 -13.28 -5.38
CA ILE A 130 15.01 -14.71 -5.70
C ILE A 130 16.17 -15.09 -6.63
N GLY A 131 16.42 -14.30 -7.66
CA GLY A 131 17.52 -14.50 -8.60
C GLY A 131 18.88 -14.45 -7.93
N MET A 132 19.11 -13.51 -7.02
CA MET A 132 20.36 -13.42 -6.27
C MET A 132 20.61 -14.63 -5.36
N TYR A 133 19.60 -15.08 -4.61
CA TYR A 133 19.72 -16.29 -3.80
C TYR A 133 19.94 -17.53 -4.69
N GLY A 134 19.20 -17.64 -5.79
CA GLY A 134 19.37 -18.72 -6.77
C GLY A 134 20.79 -18.77 -7.36
N ALA A 135 21.34 -17.62 -7.74
CA ALA A 135 22.70 -17.52 -8.24
C ALA A 135 23.74 -17.96 -7.21
N SER A 136 23.58 -17.54 -5.94
CA SER A 136 24.51 -17.93 -4.87
C SER A 136 24.52 -19.45 -4.63
N ILE A 137 23.35 -20.07 -4.58
CA ILE A 137 23.19 -21.52 -4.41
C ILE A 137 23.74 -22.25 -5.64
N GLY A 138 23.43 -21.75 -6.84
CA GLY A 138 23.92 -22.31 -8.11
C GLY A 138 25.44 -22.31 -8.21
N LEU A 139 26.11 -21.26 -7.74
CA LEU A 139 27.58 -21.20 -7.72
C LEU A 139 28.20 -22.20 -6.74
N VAL A 140 27.59 -22.41 -5.57
CA VAL A 140 28.06 -23.43 -4.61
C VAL A 140 27.90 -24.83 -5.20
N ILE A 141 26.72 -25.16 -5.72
CA ILE A 141 26.44 -26.47 -6.33
C ILE A 141 27.33 -26.68 -7.56
N GLY A 142 27.48 -25.65 -8.40
CA GLY A 142 28.33 -25.68 -9.58
C GLY A 142 29.80 -25.88 -9.23
N GLY A 143 30.31 -25.21 -8.19
CA GLY A 143 31.68 -25.38 -7.71
C GLY A 143 31.95 -26.78 -7.18
N ILE A 144 31.01 -27.36 -6.42
CA ILE A 144 31.07 -28.77 -5.99
C ILE A 144 31.08 -29.71 -7.21
N GLY A 145 30.20 -29.43 -8.19
CA GLY A 145 30.12 -30.19 -9.45
C GLY A 145 31.43 -30.15 -10.24
N MET A 146 32.10 -29.00 -10.32
CA MET A 146 33.41 -28.88 -10.96
C MET A 146 34.48 -29.70 -10.23
N MET A 147 34.49 -29.74 -8.90
CA MET A 147 35.46 -30.55 -8.15
C MET A 147 35.26 -32.04 -8.41
N LEU A 148 34.02 -32.52 -8.32
CA LEU A 148 33.69 -33.92 -8.60
C LEU A 148 33.96 -34.28 -10.07
N GLY A 149 33.53 -33.43 -10.99
CA GLY A 149 33.73 -33.60 -12.43
C GLY A 149 35.20 -33.58 -12.84
N GLY A 150 36.03 -32.79 -12.16
CA GLY A 150 37.48 -32.77 -12.39
C GLY A 150 38.17 -34.07 -12.00
N ILE A 151 37.81 -34.60 -10.83
CA ILE A 151 38.37 -35.86 -10.34
C ILE A 151 37.94 -37.00 -11.26
N THR A 152 36.64 -37.12 -11.56
CA THR A 152 36.12 -38.19 -12.42
C THR A 152 36.61 -38.07 -13.86
N GLY A 153 36.65 -36.84 -14.41
CA GLY A 153 37.14 -36.56 -15.76
C GLY A 153 38.62 -36.88 -15.93
N SER A 154 39.44 -36.59 -14.91
CA SER A 154 40.87 -36.94 -14.93
C SER A 154 41.07 -38.46 -14.95
N ILE A 155 40.31 -39.22 -14.17
CA ILE A 155 40.35 -40.69 -14.18
C ILE A 155 39.87 -41.23 -15.54
N ALA A 156 38.77 -40.71 -16.07
CA ALA A 156 38.20 -41.12 -17.34
C ALA A 156 39.10 -40.82 -18.56
N SER A 157 39.90 -39.75 -18.50
CA SER A 157 40.86 -39.39 -19.55
C SER A 157 41.95 -40.46 -19.77
N SER A 158 42.15 -41.36 -18.81
CA SER A 158 43.04 -42.52 -18.95
C SER A 158 42.45 -43.62 -19.85
N PHE A 159 41.14 -43.57 -20.11
CA PHE A 159 40.39 -44.56 -20.91
C PHE A 159 39.83 -43.98 -22.21
N ILE A 160 39.67 -42.65 -22.30
CA ILE A 160 39.10 -41.94 -23.45
C ILE A 160 39.96 -40.71 -23.73
N TYR A 161 40.40 -40.52 -24.97
CA TYR A 161 41.23 -39.37 -25.36
C TYR A 161 40.40 -38.08 -25.35
N ILE A 162 40.62 -37.22 -24.35
CA ILE A 162 40.00 -35.90 -24.24
C ILE A 162 41.06 -34.85 -24.61
N PRO A 163 40.86 -34.04 -25.66
CA PRO A 163 41.88 -33.13 -26.19
C PRO A 163 42.17 -31.89 -25.32
N ALA A 164 41.70 -31.84 -24.07
CA ALA A 164 41.88 -30.72 -23.15
C ALA A 164 42.55 -31.18 -21.85
N SER A 165 43.87 -31.02 -21.76
CA SER A 165 44.64 -31.27 -20.53
C SER A 165 44.59 -30.05 -19.61
N ILE A 166 43.45 -29.86 -18.92
CA ILE A 166 43.37 -28.87 -17.85
C ILE A 166 44.04 -29.45 -16.61
N PRO A 167 45.03 -28.77 -15.99
CA PRO A 167 45.69 -29.28 -14.80
C PRO A 167 44.68 -29.42 -13.64
N LEU A 168 44.67 -30.58 -12.98
CA LEU A 168 43.72 -30.91 -11.90
C LEU A 168 43.76 -29.87 -10.76
N SER A 169 44.94 -29.34 -10.46
CA SER A 169 45.14 -28.28 -9.46
C SER A 169 44.36 -27.00 -9.81
N ALA A 170 44.29 -26.62 -11.08
CA ALA A 170 43.53 -25.45 -11.51
C ALA A 170 42.03 -25.68 -11.36
N LEU A 171 41.52 -26.87 -11.66
CA LEU A 171 40.09 -27.16 -11.54
C LEU A 171 39.63 -27.18 -10.08
N ILE A 172 40.44 -27.73 -9.18
CA ILE A 172 40.18 -27.70 -7.74
C ILE A 172 40.18 -26.26 -7.22
N LEU A 173 41.13 -25.43 -7.67
CA LEU A 173 41.21 -24.03 -7.29
C LEU A 173 39.99 -23.23 -7.76
N VAL A 174 39.56 -23.44 -9.01
CA VAL A 174 38.33 -22.82 -9.55
C VAL A 174 37.09 -23.31 -8.80
N GLY A 175 37.01 -24.60 -8.44
CA GLY A 175 35.92 -25.16 -7.63
C GLY A 175 35.83 -24.49 -6.25
N ILE A 176 36.94 -24.38 -5.53
CA ILE A 176 36.99 -23.71 -4.22
C ILE A 176 36.65 -22.22 -4.37
N GLY A 177 37.19 -21.57 -5.40
CA GLY A 177 36.92 -20.16 -5.70
C GLY A 177 35.45 -19.88 -5.98
N THR A 178 34.78 -20.74 -6.75
CA THR A 178 33.34 -20.60 -7.07
C THR A 178 32.45 -20.88 -5.87
N ILE A 179 32.80 -21.83 -5.00
CA ILE A 179 32.10 -22.06 -3.74
C ILE A 179 32.24 -20.85 -2.81
N CYS A 180 33.46 -20.34 -2.65
CA CYS A 180 33.72 -19.18 -1.79
C CYS A 180 32.98 -17.94 -2.30
N LEU A 181 32.98 -17.71 -3.62
CA LEU A 181 32.21 -16.66 -4.27
C LEU A 181 30.69 -16.82 -4.04
N GLY A 182 30.17 -18.04 -4.14
CA GLY A 182 28.77 -18.35 -3.88
C GLY A 182 28.35 -18.01 -2.44
N VAL A 183 29.15 -18.42 -1.46
CA VAL A 183 28.90 -18.09 -0.04
C VAL A 183 28.99 -16.59 0.22
N LEU A 184 29.96 -15.89 -0.38
CA LEU A 184 30.09 -14.44 -0.27
C LEU A 184 28.85 -13.73 -0.83
N LEU A 185 28.36 -14.16 -2.00
CA LEU A 185 27.14 -13.60 -2.60
C LEU A 185 25.89 -13.87 -1.77
N PHE A 186 25.82 -15.01 -1.08
CA PHE A 186 24.73 -15.32 -0.15
C PHE A 186 24.73 -14.37 1.06
N ILE A 187 25.90 -14.04 1.60
CA ILE A 187 25.99 -13.06 2.70
C ILE A 187 25.64 -11.66 2.18
N ALA A 188 26.10 -11.30 0.99
CA ALA A 188 25.76 -10.02 0.36
C ALA A 188 24.24 -9.88 0.10
N SER A 189 23.56 -10.96 -0.30
CA SER A 189 22.12 -10.93 -0.56
C SER A 189 21.30 -10.68 0.71
N LEU A 190 21.74 -11.16 1.88
CA LEU A 190 21.12 -10.82 3.16
C LEU A 190 21.22 -9.31 3.45
N TRP A 191 22.37 -8.71 3.15
CA TRP A 191 22.60 -7.29 3.37
C TRP A 191 21.71 -6.43 2.45
N VAL A 192 21.62 -6.81 1.18
CA VAL A 192 20.73 -6.18 0.19
C VAL A 192 19.27 -6.30 0.62
N THR A 193 18.85 -7.46 1.10
CA THR A 193 17.47 -7.68 1.58
C THR A 193 17.13 -6.72 2.74
N ARG A 194 18.05 -6.55 3.70
CA ARG A 194 17.88 -5.60 4.81
C ARG A 194 17.81 -4.15 4.33
N PHE A 195 18.62 -3.78 3.34
CA PHE A 195 18.61 -2.46 2.75
C PHE A 195 17.26 -2.14 2.05
N ILE A 196 16.76 -3.08 1.25
CA ILE A 196 15.47 -2.95 0.54
C ILE A 196 14.32 -2.84 1.55
N TYR A 197 14.32 -3.65 2.61
CA TYR A 197 13.31 -3.56 3.67
C TYR A 197 13.22 -2.16 4.28
N ASN A 198 14.37 -1.56 4.58
CA ASN A 198 14.42 -0.20 5.12
C ASN A 198 13.92 0.85 4.12
N LEU A 199 14.23 0.69 2.82
CA LEU A 199 13.71 1.57 1.77
C LEU A 199 12.18 1.50 1.67
N ILE A 200 11.62 0.30 1.69
CA ILE A 200 10.17 0.09 1.63
C ILE A 200 9.48 0.75 2.83
N LEU A 201 10.01 0.57 4.04
CA LEU A 201 9.46 1.24 5.23
C LEU A 201 9.51 2.76 5.13
N LYS A 202 10.60 3.30 4.58
CA LYS A 202 10.73 4.76 4.37
C LYS A 202 9.73 5.26 3.34
N LEU A 203 9.50 4.48 2.27
CA LEU A 203 8.55 4.81 1.21
C LEU A 203 7.09 4.76 1.71
N ILE A 204 6.73 3.74 2.49
CA ILE A 204 5.40 3.65 3.12
C ILE A 204 5.15 4.83 4.06
N LYS A 205 6.15 5.21 4.88
CA LYS A 205 6.04 6.38 5.76
C LYS A 205 5.85 7.66 4.96
N TRP A 206 6.62 7.86 3.89
CA TRP A 206 6.52 9.02 3.01
C TRP A 206 5.14 9.12 2.34
N LEU A 207 4.64 8.00 1.79
CA LEU A 207 3.32 7.94 1.17
C LEU A 207 2.20 8.34 2.15
N LYS A 208 2.32 7.90 3.40
CA LYS A 208 1.36 8.23 4.47
C LYS A 208 1.39 9.71 4.86
N THR A 209 2.55 10.36 4.82
CA THR A 209 2.70 11.76 5.25
C THR A 209 2.34 12.76 4.17
N ASP A 210 2.73 12.52 2.92
CA ASP A 210 2.71 13.57 1.88
C ASP A 210 1.57 13.43 0.85
N ILE A 211 0.95 12.24 0.74
CA ILE A 211 -0.11 11.97 -0.26
C ILE A 211 -1.50 11.81 0.38
N LEU A 212 -1.54 11.32 1.63
CA LEU A 212 -2.78 10.95 2.33
C LEU A 212 -3.29 12.02 3.30
N ILE A 213 -2.56 13.12 3.48
CA ILE A 213 -2.96 14.34 4.20
C ILE A 213 -3.11 15.47 3.18
#